data_AF-A0A535AWC4-F1
#
_entry.id   AF-A0A535AWC4-F1
#
_cell.length_a   1.000
_cell.length_b   1.000
_cell.length_c   1.000
_cell.angle_alpha   90.00
_cell.angle_beta   90.00
_cell.angle_gamma   90.00
#
_symmetry.space_group_name_H-M   'P 1'
#
loop_
_entity.id
_entity.type
_entity.pdbx_description
1 polymer ?
#
loop_
_entity_poly.entity_id
_entity_poly.type
_entity_poly.pdbx_seq_one_letter_code
_entity_poly.pdbx_strand_id
1 'polypeptide(L)'
;MPKKPSFGDAVRAAVSDLRRGEVVSYGEVARRAGYPRAARAVGNVLARGTGLPWWRVVRASGKLVAHSRGEQARRLRREGVAVRDGAVAVKGHLGLRKPAVRRPSKHRLTER
;
A
#
# COMPACT_ATOMS: atom_id res chain seq x y z
N MET A 1 -3.44 -21.78 18.38
CA MET A 1 -2.64 -20.53 18.26
C MET A 1 -2.80 -19.97 16.85
N PRO A 2 -3.12 -18.69 16.65
CA PRO A 2 -3.21 -18.14 15.30
C PRO A 2 -1.82 -18.14 14.65
N LYS A 3 -1.69 -18.80 13.48
CA LYS A 3 -0.45 -18.77 12.68
C LYS A 3 -0.17 -17.32 12.27
N LYS A 4 1.11 -16.90 12.32
CA LYS A 4 1.52 -15.62 11.71
C LYS A 4 1.05 -15.62 10.24
N PRO A 5 0.43 -14.52 9.76
CA PRO A 5 0.02 -14.43 8.37
C PRO A 5 1.23 -14.64 7.46
N SER A 6 1.02 -15.30 6.33
CA SER A 6 2.09 -15.46 5.33
C SER A 6 2.55 -14.08 4.86
N PHE A 7 3.78 -13.98 4.33
CA PHE A 7 4.28 -12.73 3.74
C PHE A 7 3.27 -12.14 2.72
N GLY A 8 2.69 -13.00 1.88
CA GLY A 8 1.69 -12.58 0.90
C GLY A 8 0.44 -12.00 1.55
N ASP A 9 -0.07 -12.61 2.63
CA ASP A 9 -1.25 -12.12 3.36
C ASP A 9 -0.96 -10.80 4.08
N ALA A 10 0.21 -10.67 4.69
CA ALA A 10 0.63 -9.42 5.34
C ALA A 10 0.72 -8.26 4.33
N VAL A 11 1.29 -8.52 3.14
CA VAL A 11 1.36 -7.54 2.06
C VAL A 11 -0.04 -7.20 1.52
N ARG A 12 -0.89 -8.20 1.29
CA ARG A 12 -2.28 -7.99 0.84
C ARG A 12 -3.06 -7.14 1.83
N ALA A 13 -2.95 -7.42 3.12
CA ALA A 13 -3.58 -6.65 4.17
C ALA A 13 -3.06 -5.20 4.19
N ALA A 14 -1.74 -5.01 4.14
CA ALA A 14 -1.14 -3.68 4.15
C ALA A 14 -1.55 -2.81 2.95
N VAL A 15 -1.73 -3.42 1.77
CA VAL A 15 -2.16 -2.71 0.55
C VAL A 15 -3.67 -2.48 0.54
N SER A 16 -4.45 -3.41 1.06
CA SER A 16 -5.92 -3.25 1.18
C SER A 16 -6.31 -2.18 2.19
N ASP A 17 -5.48 -1.93 3.21
CA ASP A 17 -5.69 -0.89 4.21
C ASP A 17 -5.44 0.55 3.67
N LEU A 18 -4.82 0.67 2.49
CA LEU A 18 -4.57 1.99 1.88
C LEU A 18 -5.88 2.70 1.59
N ARG A 19 -5.94 4.00 1.91
CA ARG A 19 -7.13 4.82 1.64
C ARG A 19 -7.11 5.32 0.20
N ARG A 20 -8.30 5.70 -0.31
CA ARG A 20 -8.42 6.34 -1.63
C ARG A 20 -7.59 7.62 -1.68
N GLY A 21 -6.75 7.76 -2.71
CA GLY A 21 -5.81 8.88 -2.86
C GLY A 21 -4.52 8.75 -2.05
N GLU A 22 -4.37 7.71 -1.23
CA GLU A 22 -3.11 7.42 -0.54
C GLU A 22 -2.13 6.74 -1.51
N VAL A 23 -0.89 7.21 -1.52
CA VAL A 23 0.18 6.61 -2.32
C VAL A 23 1.36 6.29 -1.41
N VAL A 24 1.87 5.07 -1.51
CA VAL A 24 2.97 4.57 -0.68
C VAL A 24 4.04 3.93 -1.55
N SER A 25 5.27 3.84 -1.03
CA SER A 25 6.34 3.14 -1.74
C SER A 25 6.30 1.63 -1.47
N TYR A 26 6.88 0.82 -2.36
CA TYR A 26 7.08 -0.62 -2.12
C TYR A 26 7.81 -0.91 -0.80
N GLY A 27 8.77 -0.06 -0.43
CA GLY A 27 9.50 -0.16 0.84
C GLY A 27 8.61 0.12 2.05
N GLU A 28 7.69 1.08 1.91
CA GLU A 28 6.72 1.40 2.96
C GLU A 28 5.70 0.28 3.15
N VAL A 29 5.21 -0.34 2.06
CA VAL A 29 4.35 -1.53 2.15
C VAL A 29 5.07 -2.67 2.85
N ALA A 30 6.33 -2.93 2.48
CA ALA A 30 7.16 -3.93 3.14
C ALA A 30 7.32 -3.67 4.64
N ARG A 31 7.51 -2.39 5.03
CA ARG A 31 7.57 -1.97 6.44
C ARG A 31 6.24 -2.19 7.17
N ARG A 32 5.11 -1.78 6.59
CA ARG A 32 3.76 -1.99 7.15
C ARG A 32 3.39 -3.46 7.27
N ALA A 33 3.86 -4.31 6.35
CA ALA A 33 3.68 -5.75 6.39
C ALA A 33 4.59 -6.45 7.44
N GLY A 34 5.51 -5.74 8.09
CA GLY A 34 6.43 -6.30 9.08
C GLY A 34 7.69 -6.94 8.50
N TYR A 35 7.96 -6.72 7.22
CA TYR A 35 9.11 -7.28 6.49
C TYR A 35 9.97 -6.15 5.89
N PRO A 36 10.66 -5.35 6.71
CA PRO A 36 11.52 -4.29 6.20
C PRO A 36 12.55 -4.86 5.22
N ARG A 37 12.87 -4.10 4.16
CA ARG A 37 13.76 -4.49 3.04
C ARG A 37 13.19 -5.52 2.05
N ALA A 38 11.95 -5.99 2.23
CA ALA A 38 11.30 -6.92 1.29
C ALA A 38 10.59 -6.24 0.09
N ALA A 39 10.98 -5.02 -0.29
CA ALA A 39 10.30 -4.22 -1.31
C ALA A 39 10.17 -4.93 -2.68
N ARG A 40 11.20 -5.68 -3.09
CA ARG A 40 11.16 -6.48 -4.33
C ARG A 40 10.13 -7.62 -4.24
N ALA A 41 10.07 -8.30 -3.09
CA ALA A 41 9.11 -9.38 -2.87
C ALA A 41 7.66 -8.87 -2.83
N VAL A 42 7.42 -7.65 -2.32
CA VAL A 42 6.11 -6.99 -2.40
C VAL A 42 5.67 -6.84 -3.86
N GLY A 43 6.57 -6.43 -4.74
CA GLY A 43 6.29 -6.32 -6.18
C GLY A 43 5.79 -7.64 -6.78
N ASN A 44 6.42 -8.76 -6.43
CA ASN A 44 6.01 -10.09 -6.89
C ASN A 44 4.62 -10.50 -6.38
N VAL A 45 4.30 -10.15 -5.13
CA VAL A 45 2.96 -10.41 -4.56
C VAL A 45 1.90 -9.58 -5.28
N LEU A 46 2.18 -8.30 -5.55
CA LEU A 46 1.25 -7.41 -6.24
C LEU A 46 1.07 -7.76 -7.71
N ALA A 47 2.11 -8.24 -8.39
CA ALA A 47 2.02 -8.70 -9.77
C ALA A 47 1.09 -9.93 -9.94
N ARG A 48 0.98 -10.76 -8.90
CA ARG A 48 0.13 -11.96 -8.89
C ARG A 48 -1.23 -11.74 -8.22
N GLY A 49 -1.42 -10.60 -7.55
CA GLY A 49 -2.62 -10.30 -6.78
C GLY A 49 -3.73 -9.70 -7.64
N THR A 50 -4.95 -10.22 -7.51
CA THR A 50 -6.17 -9.63 -8.08
C THR A 50 -6.92 -8.82 -7.02
N GLY A 51 -7.66 -7.80 -7.44
CA GLY A 51 -8.51 -7.00 -6.55
C GLY A 51 -7.80 -6.02 -5.59
N LEU A 52 -6.47 -5.97 -5.58
CA LEU A 52 -5.71 -5.05 -4.73
C LEU A 52 -5.54 -3.67 -5.38
N PRO A 53 -5.52 -2.57 -4.61
CA PRO A 53 -5.23 -1.22 -5.09
C PRO A 53 -3.73 -1.01 -5.39
N TRP A 54 -3.12 -1.90 -6.18
CA TRP A 54 -1.68 -1.89 -6.48
C TRP A 54 -1.20 -0.58 -7.11
N TRP A 55 -2.09 0.16 -7.79
CA TRP A 55 -1.76 1.44 -8.42
C TRP A 55 -1.35 2.52 -7.41
N ARG A 56 -1.71 2.35 -6.13
CA ARG A 56 -1.29 3.20 -5.01
C ARG A 56 0.15 2.93 -4.56
N VAL A 57 0.80 1.88 -5.07
CA VAL A 57 2.17 1.52 -4.71
C VAL A 57 3.13 1.99 -5.80
N VAL A 58 4.08 2.85 -5.42
CA VAL A 58 5.05 3.46 -6.34
C VAL A 58 6.49 3.14 -5.96
N ARG A 59 7.44 3.46 -6.84
CA ARG A 59 8.87 3.37 -6.50
C ARG A 59 9.23 4.36 -5.40
N ALA A 60 10.35 4.14 -4.71
CA ALA A 60 10.86 5.05 -3.69
C ALA A 60 11.05 6.49 -4.20
N SER A 61 11.32 6.65 -5.51
CA SER A 61 11.43 7.95 -6.18
C SER A 61 10.09 8.59 -6.55
N GLY A 62 8.95 8.00 -6.18
CA GLY A 62 7.62 8.44 -6.63
C GLY A 62 7.31 8.13 -8.10
N LYS A 63 8.23 7.51 -8.83
CA LYS A 63 8.02 7.10 -10.22
C LYS A 63 7.02 5.95 -10.29
N LEU A 64 6.15 6.02 -11.30
CA LEU A 64 5.22 4.96 -11.64
C LEU A 64 5.96 3.75 -12.24
N VAL A 65 5.29 2.61 -12.22
CA VAL A 65 5.82 1.36 -12.77
C VAL A 65 5.77 1.40 -14.30
N ALA A 66 6.91 1.20 -14.97
CA ALA A 66 7.04 1.39 -16.42
C ALA A 66 6.03 0.55 -17.25
N HIS A 67 5.90 -0.75 -16.94
CA HIS A 67 5.03 -1.67 -17.68
C HIS A 67 3.53 -1.42 -17.47
N SER A 68 3.14 -0.64 -16.46
CA SER A 68 1.74 -0.29 -16.20
C SER A 68 1.53 1.20 -15.98
N ARG A 69 2.42 2.03 -16.54
CA ARG A 69 2.46 3.47 -16.29
C ARG A 69 1.14 4.16 -16.63
N GLY A 70 0.57 3.81 -17.79
CA GLY A 70 -0.70 4.37 -18.26
C GLY A 70 -1.87 3.98 -17.36
N GLU A 71 -2.00 2.68 -17.04
CA GLU A 71 -3.05 2.16 -16.16
C GLU A 71 -2.96 2.77 -14.76
N GLN A 72 -1.75 2.76 -14.20
CA GLN A 72 -1.47 3.28 -12.87
C GLN A 72 -1.80 4.77 -12.79
N ALA A 73 -1.35 5.56 -13.77
CA ALA A 73 -1.66 6.99 -13.83
C ALA A 73 -3.17 7.25 -13.94
N ARG A 74 -3.88 6.47 -14.77
CA ARG A 74 -5.32 6.61 -14.95
C ARG A 74 -6.08 6.34 -13.65
N ARG A 75 -5.76 5.25 -12.95
CA ARG A 75 -6.41 4.91 -11.66
C ARG A 75 -6.09 5.93 -10.57
N LEU A 76 -4.84 6.37 -10.47
CA LEU A 76 -4.43 7.42 -9.55
C LEU A 76 -5.18 8.74 -9.80
N ARG A 77 -5.32 9.16 -11.06
CA ARG A 77 -6.10 10.36 -11.43
C ARG A 77 -7.58 10.22 -11.08
N ARG A 78 -8.19 9.04 -11.27
CA ARG A 78 -9.57 8.79 -10.81
C ARG A 78 -9.74 8.91 -9.31
N GLU A 79 -8.66 8.77 -8.54
CA GLU A 79 -8.63 8.98 -7.10
C GLU A 79 -8.30 10.41 -6.69
N GLY A 80 -8.07 11.32 -7.64
CA GLY A 80 -7.66 12.70 -7.38
C GLY A 80 -6.17 12.88 -7.15
N VAL A 81 -5.35 11.86 -7.43
CA VAL A 81 -3.89 11.96 -7.30
C VAL A 81 -3.29 12.57 -8.56
N ALA A 82 -2.59 13.69 -8.39
CA ALA A 82 -1.87 14.33 -9.48
C ALA A 82 -0.67 13.47 -9.92
N VAL A 83 -0.56 13.23 -11.22
CA VAL A 83 0.56 12.50 -11.84
C VAL A 83 1.15 13.38 -12.94
N ARG A 84 2.43 13.74 -12.80
CA ARG A 84 3.21 14.59 -13.71
C ARG A 84 4.46 13.84 -14.16
N ASP A 85 4.76 13.87 -15.46
CA ASP A 85 5.94 13.21 -16.06
C ASP A 85 6.09 11.73 -15.68
N GLY A 86 4.94 11.09 -15.43
CA GLY A 86 4.79 9.72 -14.94
C GLY A 86 5.51 9.43 -13.62
N ALA A 87 5.49 10.42 -12.73
CA ALA A 87 5.67 10.31 -11.30
C ALA A 87 4.45 10.91 -10.59
N VAL A 88 4.19 10.47 -9.35
CA VAL A 88 3.15 11.11 -8.53
C VAL A 88 3.61 12.48 -8.07
N ALA A 89 2.81 13.51 -8.34
CA ALA A 89 3.02 14.87 -7.86
C ALA A 89 2.48 15.00 -6.43
N VAL A 90 3.00 14.18 -5.52
CA VAL A 90 2.65 14.27 -4.10
C VAL A 90 3.35 15.49 -3.50
N LYS A 91 2.61 16.59 -3.33
CA LYS A 91 3.01 17.70 -2.43
C LYS A 91 2.86 17.19 -1.00
N GLY A 92 3.95 16.70 -0.43
CA GLY A 92 4.02 16.26 0.95
C GLY A 92 3.61 14.80 1.17
N HIS A 93 4.40 14.15 2.03
CA HIS A 93 4.10 12.89 2.72
C HIS A 93 4.37 11.58 1.93
N LEU A 94 5.61 11.38 1.48
CA LEU A 94 6.18 10.05 1.24
C LEU A 94 6.39 9.24 2.57
N GLY A 95 5.56 9.44 3.60
CA GLY A 95 5.63 8.65 4.84
C GLY A 95 5.43 9.35 6.19
N LEU A 96 4.76 10.51 6.29
CA LEU A 96 4.39 11.08 7.61
C LEU A 96 3.00 11.73 7.57
N ARG A 97 1.95 10.92 7.60
CA ARG A 97 0.82 11.23 8.49
C ARG A 97 0.92 10.26 9.64
N LYS A 98 0.89 10.79 10.87
CA LYS A 98 0.91 10.03 12.13
C LYS A 98 0.02 8.79 11.98
N PRO A 99 0.43 7.61 12.49
CA PRO A 99 -0.45 6.47 12.52
C PRO A 99 -1.75 6.94 13.18
N ALA A 100 -2.86 6.92 12.42
CA ALA A 100 -4.16 6.94 13.05
C ALA A 100 -4.16 5.69 13.91
N VAL A 101 -3.99 5.89 15.23
CA VAL A 101 -3.96 4.84 16.23
C VAL A 101 -5.18 3.97 15.97
N ARG A 102 -4.98 2.82 15.33
CA ARG A 102 -6.01 1.80 15.21
C ARG A 102 -6.12 1.23 16.61
N ARG A 103 -7.01 1.81 17.43
CA ARG A 103 -7.40 1.23 18.71
C ARG A 103 -7.82 -0.22 18.39
N PRO A 104 -7.24 -1.23 19.07
CA PRO A 104 -7.73 -2.59 18.89
C PRO A 104 -9.21 -2.58 19.24
N SER A 105 -10.05 -3.06 18.31
CA SER A 105 -11.46 -3.33 18.58
C SER A 105 -11.50 -4.27 19.78
N LYS A 106 -11.87 -3.73 20.93
CA LYS A 106 -12.26 -4.52 22.09
C LYS A 106 -13.57 -5.21 21.69
N HIS A 107 -13.48 -6.44 21.18
CA HIS A 107 -14.60 -7.37 21.31
C HIS A 107 -14.74 -7.66 22.80
N ARG A 108 -15.49 -6.80 23.47
CA ARG A 108 -16.21 -7.12 24.69
C ARG A 108 -17.39 -7.95 24.22
N LEU A 109 -17.29 -9.27 24.35
CA LEU A 109 -18.47 -10.12 24.42
C LEU A 109 -18.54 -10.65 25.84
N THR A 110 -19.62 -10.19 26.45
CA THR A 110 -20.07 -10.30 27.81
C THR A 110 -20.27 -11.76 28.22
N GLU A 111 -19.88 -12.06 29.45
CA GLU A 111 -20.34 -13.19 30.24
C GLU A 111 -21.86 -13.35 30.18
N ARG A 112 -22.34 -14.59 30.03
CA ARG A 112 -23.50 -15.16 30.75
C ARG A 112 -23.31 -16.66 30.88
#